data_AF-A0A7J8FWP5-F1
#
_entry.id   AF-A0A7J8FWP5-F1
#
_cell.length_a   1.000
_cell.length_b   1.000
_cell.length_c   1.000
_cell.angle_alpha   90.00
_cell.angle_beta   90.00
_cell.angle_gamma   90.00
#
_symmetry.space_group_name_H-M   'P 1'
#
loop_
_entity.id
_entity.type
_entity.pdbx_description
1 polymer ?
#
loop_
_entity_poly.entity_id
_entity_poly.type
_entity_poly.pdbx_seq_one_letter_code
_entity_poly.pdbx_strand_id
1 'polypeptide(L)'
;MGVNAVHWFRKGLRLHDNPALKECIQGADTIRCVYILDPWFAGSSSVGINRWRFLLQCLEDLDANLRKLNSRLFVIRGQPADVFPRLFKVIMSK
;
A
#
# COMPACT_ATOMS: atom_id res chain seq x y z
N MET A 1 1.13 -0.96 24.55
CA MET A 1 1.38 -1.57 23.23
C MET A 1 0.40 -0.88 22.29
N GLY A 2 0.90 -0.10 21.32
CA GLY A 2 0.03 0.71 20.47
C GLY A 2 -0.69 -0.10 19.40
N VAL A 3 -1.80 0.41 18.90
CA VAL A 3 -2.56 -0.15 17.78
C VAL A 3 -1.84 0.21 16.48
N ASN A 4 -1.21 -0.78 15.86
CA ASN A 4 -0.54 -0.64 14.57
C ASN A 4 -1.48 -1.06 13.43
N ALA A 5 -1.82 -0.14 12.55
CA ALA A 5 -2.71 -0.38 11.43
C ALA A 5 -1.95 -0.46 10.09
N VAL A 6 -2.49 -1.24 9.17
CA VAL A 6 -1.96 -1.40 7.81
C VAL A 6 -3.11 -1.18 6.83
N HIS A 7 -2.94 -0.24 5.91
CA HIS A 7 -3.89 -0.02 4.82
C HIS A 7 -3.34 -0.55 3.51
N TRP A 8 -4.02 -1.51 2.91
CA TRP A 8 -3.59 -2.16 1.67
C TRP A 8 -4.27 -1.55 0.44
N PHE A 9 -3.49 -0.76 -0.32
CA PHE A 9 -3.89 -0.29 -1.63
C PHE A 9 -3.81 -1.40 -2.67
N ARG A 10 -4.91 -1.61 -3.40
CA ARG A 10 -5.02 -2.52 -4.56
C ARG A 10 -5.60 -1.79 -5.76
N LYS A 11 -6.82 -1.30 -5.58
CA LYS A 11 -7.51 -0.34 -6.44
C LYS A 11 -7.76 0.93 -5.61
N GLY A 12 -8.17 2.02 -6.26
CA GLY A 12 -8.44 3.28 -5.57
C GLY A 12 -7.19 3.86 -4.94
N LEU A 13 -6.17 4.12 -5.76
CA LEU A 13 -4.90 4.76 -5.37
C LEU A 13 -5.11 6.25 -5.05
N ARG A 14 -5.90 6.52 -4.01
CA ARG A 14 -6.33 7.86 -3.60
C ARG A 14 -6.52 7.94 -2.09
N LEU A 15 -6.31 9.13 -1.55
CA LEU A 15 -6.55 9.46 -0.14
C LEU A 15 -7.97 9.98 0.10
N HIS A 16 -8.53 10.73 -0.84
CA HIS A 16 -9.89 11.23 -0.75
C HIS A 16 -10.91 10.10 -0.96
N ASP A 17 -12.05 10.22 -0.28
CA ASP A 17 -13.18 9.28 -0.40
C ASP A 17 -12.73 7.80 -0.35
N ASN A 18 -11.95 7.50 0.69
CA ASN A 18 -11.43 6.16 0.97
C ASN A 18 -11.90 5.73 2.36
N PRO A 19 -13.10 5.14 2.48
CA PRO A 19 -13.68 4.78 3.77
C PRO A 19 -12.82 3.75 4.51
N ALA A 20 -12.22 2.80 3.80
CA ALA A 20 -11.31 1.81 4.39
C ALA A 20 -10.06 2.48 5.00
N LEU A 21 -9.48 3.48 4.33
CA LEU A 21 -8.37 4.24 4.89
C LEU A 21 -8.81 5.05 6.11
N LYS A 22 -9.98 5.71 6.02
CA LYS A 22 -10.51 6.53 7.12
C LYS A 22 -10.74 5.68 8.38
N GLU A 23 -11.36 4.52 8.24
CA GLU A 23 -11.61 3.58 9.33
C GLU A 23 -10.30 3.00 9.88
N CYS A 24 -9.34 2.67 9.01
CA CYS A 24 -8.02 2.17 9.40
C CYS A 24 -7.20 3.16 10.25
N ILE A 25 -7.40 4.47 10.06
CA ILE A 25 -6.76 5.53 10.86
C ILE A 25 -7.46 5.70 12.21
N GLN A 26 -8.76 5.44 12.30
CA GLN A 26 -9.52 5.67 13.53
C GLN A 26 -9.10 4.67 14.61
N GLY A 27 -8.44 5.17 15.66
CA GLY A 27 -7.98 4.36 16.79
C GLY A 27 -6.62 3.68 16.59
N ALA A 28 -5.92 3.99 15.49
CA ALA A 28 -4.55 3.51 15.27
C ALA A 28 -3.51 4.53 15.79
N ASP A 29 -2.51 4.04 16.52
CA ASP A 29 -1.34 4.83 16.93
C ASP A 29 -0.36 5.02 15.77
N THR A 30 -0.24 4.00 14.90
CA THR A 30 0.57 4.08 13.69
C THR A 30 -0.17 3.49 12.50
N ILE A 31 0.08 4.04 11.31
CA ILE A 31 -0.46 3.52 10.06
C ILE A 31 0.64 3.31 9.02
N ARG A 32 0.60 2.17 8.34
CA ARG A 32 1.44 1.88 7.17
C ARG A 32 0.58 1.66 5.94
N CYS A 33 0.78 2.52 4.95
CA CYS A 33 0.16 2.39 3.64
C CYS A 33 0.99 1.47 2.75
N VAL A 34 0.43 0.34 2.30
CA VAL A 34 1.14 -0.67 1.52
C VAL A 34 0.49 -0.89 0.17
N TYR A 35 1.31 -1.08 -0.87
CA TYR A 35 0.89 -1.60 -2.16
C TYR A 35 1.73 -2.84 -2.47
N ILE A 36 1.07 -3.95 -2.79
CA ILE A 36 1.76 -5.21 -3.08
C ILE A 36 1.76 -5.41 -4.59
N LEU A 37 2.95 -5.34 -5.17
CA LEU A 37 3.16 -5.63 -6.58
C LEU A 37 3.30 -7.14 -6.76
N ASP A 38 2.19 -7.75 -7.15
CA ASP A 38 2.10 -9.19 -7.37
C ASP A 38 2.82 -9.59 -8.68
N PRO A 39 3.77 -10.55 -8.64
CA PRO A 39 4.42 -11.06 -9.84
C PRO A 39 3.44 -11.69 -10.87
N TRP A 40 2.27 -12.19 -10.47
CA TRP A 40 1.24 -12.65 -11.41
C TRP A 40 0.60 -11.50 -12.17
N PHE A 41 0.41 -10.36 -11.50
CA PHE A 41 -0.02 -9.12 -12.15
C PHE A 41 1.08 -8.60 -13.08
N ALA A 42 2.34 -8.78 -12.69
CA ALA A 42 3.46 -8.28 -13.46
C ALA A 42 3.84 -9.16 -14.67
N GLY A 43 3.63 -10.47 -14.54
CA GLY A 43 3.91 -11.48 -15.55
C GLY A 43 2.71 -11.83 -16.44
N SER A 44 1.51 -11.32 -16.15
CA SER A 44 0.41 -11.46 -17.08
C SER A 44 0.76 -10.69 -18.35
N SER A 45 0.92 -11.41 -19.45
CA SER A 45 1.26 -10.94 -20.80
C SER A 45 0.28 -9.90 -21.36
N SER A 46 -0.72 -9.49 -20.58
CA SER A 46 -1.82 -8.57 -20.91
C SER A 46 -1.65 -7.16 -20.35
N VAL A 47 -0.63 -6.88 -19.51
CA VAL A 47 -0.39 -5.52 -19.00
C VAL A 47 0.58 -4.79 -19.93
N GLY A 48 0.03 -4.03 -20.87
CA GLY A 48 0.82 -3.18 -21.77
C GLY A 48 1.63 -2.11 -21.03
N ILE A 49 2.72 -1.66 -21.64
CA ILE A 49 3.66 -0.66 -21.08
C ILE A 49 2.98 0.63 -20.60
N ASN A 50 1.92 1.07 -21.31
CA ASN A 50 1.17 2.27 -20.93
C ASN A 50 0.44 2.10 -19.60
N ARG A 51 -0.13 0.92 -19.34
CA ARG A 51 -0.82 0.61 -18.08
C ARG A 51 0.17 0.56 -16.92
N TRP A 52 1.36 0.03 -17.16
CA TRP A 52 2.46 0.06 -16.19
C TRP A 52 2.93 1.46 -15.86
N ARG A 53 3.16 2.28 -16.89
CA ARG A 53 3.57 3.68 -16.72
C ARG A 53 2.52 4.46 -15.93
N PHE A 54 1.24 4.28 -16.27
CA PHE A 54 0.14 4.91 -15.54
C PHE A 54 0.10 4.46 -14.07
N LEU A 55 0.24 3.14 -13.81
CA LEU A 55 0.30 2.63 -12.44
C LEU A 55 1.44 3.26 -11.64
N LEU A 56 2.65 3.32 -12.21
CA LEU A 56 3.81 3.93 -11.54
C LEU A 56 3.54 5.41 -11.21
N GLN A 57 2.99 6.17 -12.16
CA GLN A 57 2.61 7.57 -11.94
C GLN A 57 1.58 7.72 -10.82
N CYS A 58 0.57 6.83 -10.75
CA CYS A 58 -0.40 6.84 -9.64
C CYS A 58 0.24 6.50 -8.30
N LEU A 59 1.19 5.56 -8.26
CA LEU A 59 1.89 5.20 -7.01
C LEU A 59 2.82 6.33 -6.56
N GLU A 60 3.48 7.01 -7.48
CA GLU A 60 4.31 8.19 -7.20
C GLU A 60 3.48 9.35 -6.66
N ASP A 61 2.34 9.66 -7.28
CA ASP A 61 1.42 10.70 -6.79
C ASP A 61 0.86 10.35 -5.39
N LEU A 62 0.49 9.08 -5.18
CA LEU A 62 0.02 8.61 -3.88
C LEU A 62 1.11 8.72 -2.79
N ASP A 63 2.36 8.34 -3.09
CA ASP A 63 3.49 8.51 -2.16
C ASP A 63 3.75 9.99 -1.85
N ALA A 64 3.74 10.85 -2.89
CA ALA A 64 3.93 12.29 -2.71
C ALA A 64 2.85 12.90 -1.81
N ASN A 65 1.59 12.50 -1.98
CA ASN A 65 0.49 12.96 -1.13
C ASN A 65 0.56 12.41 0.30
N LEU A 66 1.01 11.15 0.49
CA LEU A 66 1.27 10.60 1.82
C LEU A 66 2.43 11.29 2.54
N ARG A 67 3.49 11.69 1.81
CA ARG A 67 4.63 12.42 2.38
C ARG A 67 4.27 13.80 2.90
N LYS A 68 3.32 14.49 2.25
CA LYS A 68 2.77 15.75 2.77
C LYS A 68 2.11 15.59 4.14
N LEU A 69 1.70 14.37 4.49
CA LEU A 69 1.09 14.00 5.77
C LEU A 69 2.09 13.28 6.70
N ASN A 70 3.40 13.44 6.48
CA ASN A 70 4.46 12.76 7.24
C ASN A 70 4.37 11.21 7.20
N SER A 71 3.75 10.67 6.16
CA SER A 71 3.67 9.23 5.88
C SER A 71 4.42 8.88 4.59
N ARG A 72 4.30 7.63 4.13
CA ARG A 72 4.85 7.14 2.86
C ARG A 72 4.15 5.88 2.38
N LEU A 73 4.23 5.63 1.08
CA LEU A 73 3.78 4.39 0.46
C LEU A 73 4.89 3.33 0.51
N PHE A 74 4.57 2.15 0.99
CA PHE A 74 5.45 0.99 0.94
C PHE A 74 5.05 0.09 -0.23
N VAL A 75 5.85 0.09 -1.29
CA VAL A 75 5.64 -0.81 -2.44
C VAL A 75 6.47 -2.08 -2.22
N ILE A 76 5.80 -3.22 -2.07
CA ILE A 76 6.42 -4.51 -1.77
C ILE A 76 6.18 -5.46 -2.94
N ARG A 77 7.20 -6.14 -3.41
CA ARG A 77 7.07 -7.18 -4.46
C ARG A 77 6.81 -8.55 -3.83
N GLY A 78 5.84 -9.29 -4.36
CA GLY A 78 5.57 -10.67 -3.93
C GLY A 78 4.09 -11.02 -3.85
N GLN A 79 3.79 -12.25 -3.46
CA GLN A 79 2.41 -12.69 -3.20
C GLN A 79 1.91 -12.06 -1.89
N PRO A 80 0.68 -11.50 -1.86
CA PRO A 80 0.09 -11.00 -0.62
C PRO A 80 0.10 -12.03 0.52
N ALA A 81 -0.14 -13.31 0.19
CA ALA A 81 -0.12 -14.43 1.13
C ALA A 81 1.23 -14.59 1.86
N ASP A 82 2.34 -14.24 1.20
CA ASP A 82 3.68 -14.31 1.81
C ASP A 82 4.13 -12.99 2.41
N VAL A 83 3.63 -11.86 1.90
CA VAL A 83 4.03 -10.52 2.31
C VAL A 83 3.41 -10.16 3.66
N PHE A 84 2.12 -10.39 3.86
CA PHE A 84 1.45 -10.00 5.11
C PHE A 84 2.00 -10.69 6.36
N PRO A 85 2.23 -12.02 6.38
CA PRO A 85 2.82 -12.67 7.55
C PRO A 85 4.19 -12.10 7.92
N ARG A 86 5.01 -11.76 6.91
CA ARG A 86 6.32 -11.13 7.12
C ARG A 86 6.18 -9.69 7.64
N LEU A 87 5.27 -8.92 7.06
CA LEU A 87 4.99 -7.55 7.46
C LEU A 87 4.52 -7.47 8.92
N PHE A 88 3.59 -8.33 9.33
CA PHE A 88 3.08 -8.34 10.70
C PHE A 88 4.16 -8.71 11.72
N LYS A 89 5.05 -9.65 11.41
CA LYS A 89 6.21 -9.96 12.28
C LYS A 89 7.12 -8.75 12.47
N VAL A 90 7.43 -8.01 11.39
CA VAL A 90 8.30 -6.82 11.47
C VAL A 90 7.65 -5.68 12.26
N ILE A 91 6.33 -5.50 12.13
CA ILE A 91 5.59 -4.46 12.84
C ILE A 91 5.47 -4.80 14.33
N MET A 92 5.22 -6.07 14.69
CA MET A 92 5.08 -6.49 16.10
C MET A 92 6.40 -6.58 16.86
N SER A 93 7.53 -6.69 16.15
CA SER A 93 8.86 -6.75 16.75
C SER A 93 9.43 -5.37 17.15
N LYS A 94 8.72 -4.28 16.84
CA LYS A 94 9.08 -2.90 17.17
C LYS A 94 8.04 -2.28 18.09
#